data_AF-A0A0C2ZE00-F1
#
_entry.id   AF-A0A0C2ZE00-F1
#
_cell.length_a   1.000
_cell.length_b   1.000
_cell.length_c   1.000
_cell.angle_alpha   90.00
_cell.angle_beta   90.00
_cell.angle_gamma   90.00
#
_symmetry.space_group_name_H-M   'P 1'
#
loop_
_entity.id
_entity.type
_entity.pdbx_description
1 polymer ?
#
loop_
_entity_poly.entity_id
_entity_poly.type
_entity_poly.pdbx_seq_one_letter_code
_entity_poly.pdbx_strand_id
1 'polypeptide(L)'
;MWRTRLDNKSPEASKALLNAAREDGMPLDATRPGTCYNEHYIPAKYQEITERVLASEASEKVQAVPAQYKTVTKRILVAPETSKLVEVPAEYKMVKEKVQTAPARTEWKKTKCGDRGCNQAEVVCLVEIPATYKIVEKKVVAKPVATRKVTTPAQYKTVEVQELVQPASSRSIPVPATYKTVTHTNKVADGKYTWRPMNDQTLPASSKTGNQICLTETPAVYGKVSKQVVAKPAATQTVKTPAQYKTVQIKKVIQEASERRIAIPATYKTIEKKQKVSEGYAKWIPIVCKQNMTQTTIGRVQEALKDAGYYNGPIDGIWGASSKAATRAYQKAKGLPVAGLSVATMESLGLY
;
A
#
# COMPACT_ATOMS: atom_id res chain seq x y z
N MET A 1 84.60 -7.97 -67.01
CA MET A 1 84.23 -6.88 -66.07
C MET A 1 82.84 -6.34 -66.38
N TRP A 2 82.11 -5.87 -65.36
CA TRP A 2 80.82 -5.20 -65.57
C TRP A 2 81.03 -3.73 -65.93
N ARG A 3 80.39 -3.27 -66.99
CA ARG A 3 80.46 -1.89 -67.51
C ARG A 3 79.06 -1.33 -67.69
N THR A 4 78.92 -0.01 -67.83
CA THR A 4 77.60 0.62 -68.02
C THR A 4 76.98 0.36 -69.40
N ARG A 5 77.79 -0.06 -70.39
CA ARG A 5 77.35 -0.49 -71.73
C ARG A 5 78.21 -1.66 -72.24
N LEU A 6 77.74 -2.32 -73.30
CA LEU A 6 78.44 -3.42 -73.97
C LEU A 6 79.57 -2.92 -74.89
N ASP A 7 80.49 -2.13 -74.33
CA ASP A 7 81.68 -1.64 -75.02
C ASP A 7 82.85 -1.60 -74.03
N ASN A 8 84.02 -2.07 -74.46
CA ASN A 8 85.23 -2.15 -73.66
C ASN A 8 85.78 -0.77 -73.24
N LYS A 9 85.36 0.32 -73.90
CA LYS A 9 85.70 1.70 -73.51
C LYS A 9 84.71 2.35 -72.54
N SER A 10 83.56 1.71 -72.29
CA SER A 10 82.55 2.28 -71.39
C SER A 10 83.00 2.21 -69.93
N PRO A 11 82.64 3.19 -69.07
CA PRO A 11 83.01 3.18 -67.66
C PRO A 11 82.62 1.86 -66.97
N GLU A 12 83.48 1.40 -66.07
CA GLU A 12 83.16 0.26 -65.22
C GLU A 12 81.94 0.58 -64.37
N ALA A 13 81.07 -0.42 -64.21
CA ALA A 13 79.92 -0.28 -63.33
C ALA A 13 80.43 -0.07 -61.91
N SER A 14 79.91 0.95 -61.23
CA SER A 14 80.36 1.27 -59.87
C SER A 14 80.11 0.09 -58.93
N LYS A 15 81.00 -0.11 -57.97
CA LYS A 15 80.86 -1.19 -56.98
C LYS A 15 79.54 -1.11 -56.21
N ALA A 16 79.06 0.10 -55.96
CA ALA A 16 77.77 0.35 -55.32
C ALA A 16 76.60 -0.16 -56.19
N LEU A 17 76.62 0.11 -57.50
CA LEU A 17 75.58 -0.33 -58.42
C LEU A 17 75.58 -1.86 -58.58
N LEU A 18 76.75 -2.48 -58.64
CA LEU A 18 76.87 -3.95 -58.69
C LEU A 18 76.40 -4.61 -57.40
N ASN A 19 76.66 -4.01 -56.24
CA ASN A 19 76.15 -4.53 -54.97
C ASN A 19 74.62 -4.39 -54.89
N ALA A 20 74.05 -3.24 -55.27
CA ALA A 20 72.60 -3.04 -55.34
C ALA A 20 71.94 -4.04 -56.30
N ALA A 21 72.50 -4.23 -57.49
CA ALA A 21 72.01 -5.22 -58.45
C ALA A 21 72.03 -6.65 -57.88
N ARG A 22 73.10 -7.02 -57.14
CA ARG A 22 73.17 -8.31 -56.46
C ARG A 22 72.10 -8.46 -55.37
N GLU A 23 71.90 -7.42 -54.56
CA GLU A 23 70.90 -7.39 -53.49
C GLU A 23 69.47 -7.48 -54.03
N ASP A 24 69.21 -6.87 -55.18
CA ASP A 24 67.93 -6.94 -55.91
C ASP A 24 67.74 -8.26 -56.69
N GLY A 25 68.65 -9.22 -56.52
CA GLY A 25 68.54 -10.58 -57.06
C GLY A 25 69.03 -10.76 -58.50
N MET A 26 69.84 -9.83 -59.03
CA MET A 26 70.46 -9.99 -60.35
C MET A 26 71.53 -11.10 -60.32
N PRO A 27 71.51 -12.06 -61.25
CA PRO A 27 72.44 -13.20 -61.26
C PRO A 27 73.82 -12.81 -61.80
N LEU A 28 74.58 -11.99 -61.08
CA LEU A 28 75.88 -11.47 -61.54
C LEU A 28 76.91 -12.56 -61.89
N ASP A 29 76.89 -13.68 -61.16
CA ASP A 29 77.91 -14.73 -61.27
C ASP A 29 77.53 -15.83 -62.29
N ALA A 30 76.24 -15.97 -62.61
CA ALA A 30 75.72 -16.94 -63.57
C ALA A 30 75.45 -16.33 -64.96
N THR A 31 75.80 -15.05 -65.14
CA THR A 31 75.56 -14.31 -66.37
C THR A 31 76.66 -14.56 -67.40
N ARG A 32 76.29 -14.77 -68.66
CA ARG A 32 77.23 -14.91 -69.77
C ARG A 32 77.76 -13.53 -70.22
N PRO A 33 79.06 -13.41 -70.55
CA PRO A 33 79.55 -12.20 -71.19
C PRO A 33 78.75 -11.88 -72.46
N GLY A 34 78.52 -10.59 -72.73
CA GLY A 34 77.68 -10.15 -73.85
C GLY A 34 76.27 -9.68 -73.45
N THR A 35 75.80 -9.97 -72.23
CA THR A 35 74.44 -9.63 -71.81
C THR A 35 74.39 -8.32 -71.03
N CYS A 36 73.32 -7.53 -71.26
CA CYS A 36 73.01 -6.31 -70.54
C CYS A 36 71.72 -6.42 -69.76
N TYR A 37 71.67 -5.75 -68.61
CA TYR A 37 70.50 -5.64 -67.75
C TYR A 37 70.18 -4.17 -67.48
N ASN A 38 68.89 -3.86 -67.39
CA ASN A 38 68.40 -2.56 -66.95
C ASN A 38 67.70 -2.69 -65.60
N GLU A 39 67.80 -1.64 -64.78
CA GLU A 39 67.11 -1.54 -63.51
C GLU A 39 65.69 -0.99 -63.70
N HIS A 40 64.74 -1.63 -63.02
CA HIS A 40 63.34 -1.26 -63.00
C HIS A 40 62.87 -1.02 -61.56
N TYR A 41 62.15 0.08 -61.33
CA TYR A 41 61.49 0.37 -60.07
C TYR A 41 60.01 0.02 -60.13
N ILE A 42 59.58 -0.92 -59.28
CA ILE A 42 58.18 -1.26 -59.11
C ILE A 42 57.67 -0.44 -57.91
N PRO A 43 56.72 0.48 -58.09
CA PRO A 43 56.24 1.34 -57.00
C PRO A 43 55.48 0.52 -55.95
N ALA A 44 55.49 1.02 -54.71
CA ALA A 44 54.73 0.44 -53.62
C ALA A 44 53.23 0.39 -53.96
N LYS A 45 52.58 -0.72 -53.61
CA LYS A 45 51.14 -0.90 -53.83
C LYS A 45 50.38 -0.54 -52.56
N TYR A 46 49.38 0.31 -52.71
CA TYR A 46 48.46 0.70 -51.64
C TYR A 46 47.08 0.12 -51.91
N GLN A 47 46.38 -0.26 -50.85
CA GLN A 47 45.00 -0.70 -50.90
C GLN A 47 44.20 0.12 -49.89
N GLU A 48 43.05 0.62 -50.32
CA GLU A 48 42.10 1.25 -49.43
C GLU A 48 41.32 0.17 -48.67
N ILE A 49 41.39 0.25 -47.34
CA ILE A 49 40.63 -0.62 -46.45
C ILE A 49 39.57 0.27 -45.80
N THR A 50 38.32 -0.17 -45.88
CA THR A 50 37.19 0.52 -45.27
C THR A 50 36.80 -0.21 -43.98
N GLU A 51 36.79 0.53 -42.88
CA GLU A 51 36.39 0.01 -41.57
C GLU A 51 35.16 0.79 -41.09
N ARG A 52 34.13 0.07 -40.64
CA ARG A 52 32.95 0.67 -40.01
C ARG A 52 33.24 0.84 -38.52
N VAL A 53 33.52 2.07 -38.12
CA VAL A 53 33.72 2.41 -36.71
C VAL A 53 32.43 2.95 -36.11
N LEU A 54 32.22 2.61 -34.84
CA LEU A 54 31.08 3.08 -34.06
C LEU A 54 31.21 4.59 -33.84
N ALA A 55 30.25 5.37 -34.35
CA ALA A 55 30.25 6.82 -34.23
C ALA A 55 29.43 7.29 -33.02
N SER A 56 28.34 6.60 -32.72
CA SER A 56 27.58 6.78 -31.49
C SER A 56 27.00 5.44 -31.03
N GLU A 57 27.09 5.18 -29.73
CA GLU A 57 26.48 4.00 -29.12
C GLU A 57 24.94 4.06 -29.21
N ALA A 58 24.31 2.89 -29.17
CA ALA A 58 22.87 2.82 -29.01
C ALA A 58 22.51 3.38 -27.62
N SER A 59 21.51 4.24 -27.57
CA SER A 59 21.09 4.89 -26.33
C SER A 59 19.57 4.81 -26.16
N GLU A 60 19.10 4.97 -24.94
CA GLU A 60 17.67 5.01 -24.65
C GLU A 60 17.27 6.42 -24.24
N LYS A 61 16.30 7.00 -24.96
CA LYS A 61 15.68 8.26 -24.56
C LYS A 61 14.52 7.94 -23.63
N VAL A 62 14.61 8.36 -22.37
CA VAL A 62 13.53 8.21 -21.40
C VAL A 62 12.56 9.38 -21.55
N GLN A 63 11.31 9.08 -21.87
CA GLN A 63 10.22 10.06 -21.92
C GLN A 63 9.28 9.86 -20.73
N ALA A 64 9.05 10.93 -19.97
CA ALA A 64 8.10 10.91 -18.86
C ALA A 64 6.66 11.02 -19.37
N VAL A 65 5.81 10.08 -18.96
CA VAL A 65 4.36 10.09 -19.16
C VAL A 65 3.72 10.55 -17.85
N PRO A 66 3.00 11.69 -17.82
CA PRO A 66 2.45 12.23 -16.59
C PRO A 66 1.31 11.36 -16.03
N ALA A 67 1.10 11.46 -14.72
CA ALA A 67 -0.02 10.80 -14.04
C ALA A 67 -1.36 11.35 -14.53
N GLN A 68 -2.37 10.48 -14.66
CA GLN A 68 -3.73 10.85 -15.01
C GLN A 68 -4.64 10.82 -13.78
N TYR A 69 -5.40 11.89 -13.59
CA TYR A 69 -6.36 12.07 -12.51
C TYR A 69 -7.77 12.21 -13.08
N LYS A 70 -8.77 11.71 -12.35
CA LYS A 70 -10.17 12.02 -12.60
C LYS A 70 -10.78 12.68 -11.37
N THR A 71 -11.68 13.64 -11.60
CA THR A 71 -12.43 14.28 -10.51
C THR A 71 -13.61 13.40 -10.13
N VAL A 72 -13.65 12.95 -8.88
CA VAL A 72 -14.75 12.15 -8.32
C VAL A 72 -15.45 12.95 -7.25
N THR A 73 -16.78 13.00 -7.33
CA THR A 73 -17.62 13.63 -6.30
C THR A 73 -17.89 12.63 -5.17
N LYS A 74 -17.40 12.93 -3.96
CA LYS A 74 -17.69 12.14 -2.76
C LYS A 74 -18.67 12.89 -1.86
N ARG A 75 -19.73 12.22 -1.41
CA ARG A 75 -20.67 12.74 -0.41
C ARG A 75 -20.15 12.41 0.98
N ILE A 76 -19.81 13.45 1.75
CA ILE A 76 -19.35 13.33 3.13
C ILE A 76 -20.51 13.68 4.06
N LEU A 77 -20.79 12.81 5.03
CA LEU A 77 -21.78 13.05 6.09
C LEU A 77 -21.21 14.12 7.05
N VAL A 78 -21.82 15.30 7.07
CA VAL A 78 -21.38 16.42 7.93
C VAL A 78 -22.12 16.40 9.26
N ALA A 79 -23.41 16.04 9.22
CA ALA A 79 -24.22 15.88 10.42
C ALA A 79 -25.10 14.63 10.28
N PRO A 80 -25.05 13.68 11.23
CA PRO A 80 -25.91 12.49 11.19
C PRO A 80 -27.37 12.86 11.41
N GLU A 81 -28.28 11.99 10.96
CA GLU A 81 -29.69 12.11 11.27
C GLU A 81 -29.88 12.02 12.79
N THR A 82 -30.62 12.98 13.35
CA THR A 82 -30.96 12.98 14.76
C THR A 82 -32.46 13.05 14.93
N SER A 83 -32.96 12.54 16.05
CA SER A 83 -34.38 12.62 16.35
C SER A 83 -34.58 13.05 17.79
N LYS A 84 -35.54 13.95 18.01
CA LYS A 84 -35.92 14.45 19.32
C LYS A 84 -37.38 14.13 19.57
N LEU A 85 -37.68 13.58 20.74
CA LEU A 85 -39.05 13.41 21.21
C LEU A 85 -39.53 14.75 21.77
N VAL A 86 -40.59 15.29 21.20
CA VAL A 86 -41.26 16.51 21.67
C VAL A 86 -42.58 16.08 22.31
N GLU A 87 -42.79 16.50 23.56
CA GLU A 87 -44.03 16.23 24.28
C GLU A 87 -45.16 17.14 23.77
N VAL A 88 -46.27 16.52 23.37
CA VAL A 88 -47.51 17.21 23.04
C VAL A 88 -48.36 17.22 24.32
N PRO A 89 -48.70 18.41 24.86
CA PRO A 89 -49.41 18.51 26.13
C PRO A 89 -50.81 17.92 26.03
N ALA A 90 -51.31 17.36 27.14
CA ALA A 90 -52.65 16.80 27.21
C ALA A 90 -53.71 17.90 27.08
N GLU A 91 -54.72 17.66 26.23
CA GLU A 91 -55.90 18.51 26.13
C GLU A 91 -56.96 18.03 27.12
N TYR A 92 -57.60 18.95 27.83
CA TYR A 92 -58.65 18.66 28.81
C TYR A 92 -60.00 19.19 28.33
N LYS A 93 -61.08 18.47 28.62
CA LYS A 93 -62.45 18.94 28.41
C LYS A 93 -63.27 18.80 29.69
N MET A 94 -64.22 19.72 29.88
CA MET A 94 -65.15 19.68 31.00
C MET A 94 -66.36 18.85 30.61
N VAL A 95 -66.62 17.76 31.35
CA VAL A 95 -67.80 16.92 31.16
C VAL A 95 -68.73 17.13 32.34
N LYS A 96 -70.01 17.41 32.03
CA LYS A 96 -71.08 17.57 33.02
C LYS A 96 -71.64 16.19 33.35
N GLU A 97 -71.42 15.75 34.58
CA GLU A 97 -71.94 14.48 35.09
C GLU A 97 -73.08 14.77 36.06
N LYS A 98 -74.26 14.20 35.78
CA LYS A 98 -75.46 14.37 36.62
C LYS A 98 -75.41 13.35 37.75
N VAL A 99 -74.91 13.76 38.91
CA VAL A 99 -74.77 12.89 40.08
C VAL A 99 -76.01 13.00 40.94
N GLN A 100 -76.64 11.86 41.24
CA GLN A 100 -77.79 11.78 42.14
C GLN A 100 -77.32 12.07 43.57
N THR A 101 -77.79 13.17 44.15
CA THR A 101 -77.44 13.58 45.52
C THR A 101 -78.42 13.04 46.55
N ALA A 102 -79.65 12.76 46.14
CA ALA A 102 -80.62 12.05 46.95
C ALA A 102 -81.49 11.12 46.07
N PRO A 103 -81.69 9.86 46.47
CA PRO A 103 -82.63 8.98 45.79
C PRO A 103 -84.06 9.51 45.92
N ALA A 104 -84.90 9.18 44.93
CA ALA A 104 -86.33 9.43 45.04
C ALA A 104 -86.84 8.64 46.25
N ARG A 105 -87.63 9.31 47.09
CA ARG A 105 -88.18 8.69 48.29
C ARG A 105 -89.59 9.17 48.52
N THR A 106 -90.37 8.33 49.15
CA THR A 106 -91.74 8.64 49.54
C THR A 106 -91.75 9.17 50.96
N GLU A 107 -92.45 10.28 51.18
CA GLU A 107 -92.59 10.88 52.51
C GLU A 107 -94.05 11.25 52.75
N TRP A 108 -94.56 10.88 53.93
CA TRP A 108 -95.91 11.18 54.35
C TRP A 108 -96.00 12.64 54.78
N LYS A 109 -96.56 13.50 53.93
CA LYS A 109 -96.83 14.90 54.26
C LYS A 109 -98.27 15.05 54.76
N LYS A 110 -98.43 15.69 55.92
CA LYS A 110 -99.75 16.04 56.47
C LYS A 110 -100.42 17.05 55.54
N THR A 111 -101.63 16.76 55.09
CA THR A 111 -102.43 17.70 54.29
C THR A 111 -103.75 17.99 55.00
N LYS A 112 -104.32 19.17 54.75
CA LYS A 112 -105.67 19.48 55.23
C LYS A 112 -106.65 18.96 54.19
N CYS A 113 -107.53 18.05 54.61
CA CYS A 113 -108.60 17.55 53.76
C CYS A 113 -109.58 18.71 53.48
N GLY A 114 -109.61 19.19 52.25
CA GLY A 114 -110.60 20.16 51.76
C GLY A 114 -111.86 19.43 51.32
N ASP A 115 -113.01 19.83 51.89
CA ASP A 115 -114.40 19.54 51.51
C ASP A 115 -114.76 18.11 51.06
N ARG A 116 -114.06 17.10 51.58
CA ARG A 116 -114.50 15.70 51.54
C ARG A 116 -114.41 15.12 52.95
N GLY A 117 -115.53 15.15 53.65
CA GLY A 117 -115.66 14.80 55.07
C GLY A 117 -114.91 13.54 55.51
N CYS A 118 -113.73 13.75 56.09
CA CYS A 118 -112.98 12.74 56.83
C CYS A 118 -112.92 13.16 58.30
N ASN A 119 -113.61 12.42 59.17
CA ASN A 119 -113.86 12.75 60.57
C ASN A 119 -112.99 11.94 61.55
N GLN A 120 -111.83 11.44 61.12
CA GLN A 120 -110.84 10.81 62.00
C GLN A 120 -109.40 11.12 61.52
N ALA A 121 -108.57 11.54 62.48
CA ALA A 121 -107.10 11.61 62.56
C ALA A 121 -106.27 11.88 61.27
N GLU A 122 -105.47 12.96 61.31
CA GLU A 122 -104.34 13.30 60.42
C GLU A 122 -104.27 12.57 59.07
N VAL A 123 -104.90 13.13 58.04
CA VAL A 123 -104.73 12.65 56.67
C VAL A 123 -103.32 12.98 56.19
N VAL A 124 -102.50 11.96 56.04
CA VAL A 124 -101.18 12.06 55.41
C VAL A 124 -101.28 11.64 53.95
N CYS A 125 -100.77 12.47 53.04
CA CYS A 125 -100.61 12.08 51.65
C CYS A 125 -99.17 11.60 51.46
N LEU A 126 -99.02 10.42 50.85
CA LEU A 126 -97.73 9.92 50.42
C LEU A 126 -97.28 10.75 49.22
N VAL A 127 -96.36 11.69 49.44
CA VAL A 127 -95.82 12.53 48.36
C VAL A 127 -94.50 11.94 47.91
N GLU A 128 -94.38 11.68 46.61
CA GLU A 128 -93.13 11.27 45.99
C GLU A 128 -92.21 12.47 45.88
N ILE A 129 -91.10 12.46 46.63
CA ILE A 129 -90.03 13.45 46.47
C ILE A 129 -89.11 12.93 45.37
N PRO A 130 -89.04 13.61 44.22
CA PRO A 130 -88.24 13.13 43.10
C PRO A 130 -86.76 13.15 43.48
N ALA A 131 -85.99 12.25 42.87
CA ALA A 131 -84.54 12.23 43.01
C ALA A 131 -83.97 13.60 42.63
N THR A 132 -83.17 14.18 43.52
CA THR A 132 -82.46 15.42 43.24
C THR A 132 -81.08 15.11 42.70
N TYR A 133 -80.67 15.90 41.72
CA TYR A 133 -79.41 15.71 41.04
C TYR A 133 -78.61 17.01 41.08
N LYS A 134 -77.30 16.88 41.26
CA LYS A 134 -76.35 17.98 41.11
C LYS A 134 -75.50 17.72 39.88
N ILE A 135 -75.37 18.75 39.04
CA ILE A 135 -74.44 18.69 37.91
C ILE A 135 -73.06 18.99 38.48
N VAL A 136 -72.15 18.03 38.36
CA VAL A 136 -70.74 18.20 38.73
C VAL A 136 -69.93 18.32 37.45
N GLU A 137 -69.07 19.33 37.37
CA GLU A 137 -68.16 19.49 36.25
C GLU A 137 -66.86 18.73 36.53
N LYS A 138 -66.58 17.72 35.70
CA LYS A 138 -65.38 16.90 35.80
C LYS A 138 -64.43 17.25 34.65
N LYS A 139 -63.21 17.69 34.99
CA LYS A 139 -62.13 17.90 34.02
C LYS A 139 -61.54 16.55 33.63
N VAL A 140 -61.91 16.04 32.44
CA VAL A 140 -61.39 14.78 31.92
C VAL A 140 -60.35 15.04 30.83
N VAL A 141 -59.35 14.16 30.73
CA VAL A 141 -58.35 14.20 29.68
C VAL A 141 -59.04 13.86 28.36
N ALA A 142 -59.13 14.81 27.44
CA ALA A 142 -59.69 14.63 26.10
C ALA A 142 -58.67 13.96 25.18
N LYS A 143 -57.40 14.33 25.29
CA LYS A 143 -56.28 13.70 24.59
C LYS A 143 -55.12 13.52 25.57
N PRO A 144 -54.59 12.29 25.74
CA PRO A 144 -53.48 12.04 26.65
C PRO A 144 -52.19 12.69 26.13
N VAL A 145 -51.19 12.83 27.01
CA VAL A 145 -49.83 13.23 26.60
C VAL A 145 -49.36 12.26 25.53
N ALA A 146 -48.96 12.81 24.39
CA ALA A 146 -48.39 12.06 23.29
C ALA A 146 -46.99 12.58 23.00
N THR A 147 -46.08 11.69 22.63
CA THR A 147 -44.74 12.08 22.19
C THR A 147 -44.70 12.07 20.66
N ARG A 148 -44.23 13.17 20.07
CA ARG A 148 -44.00 13.28 18.63
C ARG A 148 -42.50 13.21 18.35
N LYS A 149 -42.07 12.26 17.55
CA LYS A 149 -40.68 12.16 17.07
C LYS A 149 -40.47 13.17 15.95
N VAL A 150 -39.67 14.20 16.21
CA VAL A 150 -39.22 15.16 15.20
C VAL A 150 -37.83 14.74 14.74
N THR A 151 -37.72 14.33 13.47
CA THR A 151 -36.47 13.91 12.86
C THR A 151 -35.83 15.09 12.12
N THR A 152 -34.55 15.35 12.39
CA THR A 152 -33.72 16.29 11.63
C THR A 152 -32.89 15.48 10.63
N PRO A 153 -33.04 15.70 9.32
CA PRO A 153 -32.39 14.88 8.30
C PRO A 153 -30.87 15.06 8.31
N ALA A 154 -30.16 14.00 7.93
CA ALA A 154 -28.71 14.02 7.78
C ALA A 154 -28.27 15.05 6.71
N GLN A 155 -27.23 15.82 7.02
CA GLN A 155 -26.65 16.80 6.11
C GLN A 155 -25.43 16.21 5.42
N TYR A 156 -25.40 16.32 4.09
CA TYR A 156 -24.28 15.85 3.25
C TYR A 156 -23.62 17.03 2.54
N LYS A 157 -22.30 17.01 2.48
CA LYS A 157 -21.52 17.92 1.64
C LYS A 157 -20.84 17.12 0.55
N THR A 158 -20.94 17.57 -0.70
CA THR A 158 -20.20 17.02 -1.83
C THR A 158 -18.83 17.68 -1.90
N VAL A 159 -17.79 16.86 -1.95
CA VAL A 159 -16.41 17.32 -2.15
C VAL A 159 -15.87 16.66 -3.41
N GLU A 160 -15.27 17.47 -4.28
CA GLU A 160 -14.55 16.99 -5.46
C GLU A 160 -13.14 16.59 -5.04
N VAL A 161 -12.81 15.32 -5.26
CA VAL A 161 -11.49 14.77 -4.94
C VAL A 161 -10.87 14.24 -6.23
N GLN A 162 -9.61 14.61 -6.50
CA GLN A 162 -8.86 14.00 -7.59
C GLN A 162 -8.43 12.59 -7.21
N GLU A 163 -9.00 11.61 -7.89
CA GLU A 163 -8.63 10.20 -7.76
C GLU A 163 -7.61 9.86 -8.84
N LEU A 164 -6.46 9.31 -8.42
CA LEU A 164 -5.40 8.86 -9.33
C LEU A 164 -5.91 7.66 -10.14
N VAL A 165 -5.99 7.82 -11.46
CA VAL A 165 -6.43 6.77 -12.38
C VAL A 165 -5.25 5.96 -12.89
N GLN A 166 -4.18 6.66 -13.27
CA GLN A 166 -2.98 6.05 -13.79
C GLN A 166 -1.75 6.79 -13.23
N PRO A 167 -0.79 6.08 -12.61
CA PRO A 167 0.41 6.71 -12.07
C PRO A 167 1.30 7.24 -13.20
N ALA A 168 2.18 8.18 -12.86
CA ALA A 168 3.22 8.62 -13.79
C ALA A 168 4.10 7.42 -14.14
N SER A 169 4.48 7.31 -15.40
CA SER A 169 5.31 6.23 -15.91
C SER A 169 6.36 6.76 -16.85
N SER A 170 7.40 5.98 -17.12
CA SER A 170 8.44 6.32 -18.08
C SER A 170 8.40 5.34 -19.25
N ARG A 171 8.53 5.86 -20.47
CA ARG A 171 8.71 5.06 -21.68
C ARG A 171 10.11 5.24 -22.23
N SER A 172 10.83 4.15 -22.47
CA SER A 172 12.11 4.17 -23.19
C SER A 172 11.87 4.11 -24.70
N ILE A 173 12.55 4.99 -25.44
CA ILE A 173 12.56 5.00 -26.90
C ILE A 173 14.00 4.63 -27.33
N PRO A 174 14.20 3.50 -28.03
CA PRO A 174 15.53 3.11 -28.46
C PRO A 174 16.03 4.03 -29.56
N VAL A 175 17.23 4.58 -29.39
CA VAL A 175 17.98 5.34 -30.39
C VAL A 175 19.09 4.42 -30.91
N PRO A 176 19.05 4.01 -32.19
CA PRO A 176 20.00 3.03 -32.72
C PRO A 176 21.43 3.59 -32.77
N ALA A 177 22.40 2.70 -32.66
CA ALA A 177 23.81 3.03 -32.84
C ALA A 177 24.06 3.54 -34.27
N THR A 178 24.88 4.58 -34.40
CA THR A 178 25.28 5.11 -35.71
C THR A 178 26.73 4.72 -36.00
N TYR A 179 27.01 4.42 -37.27
CA TYR A 179 28.33 3.98 -37.73
C TYR A 179 28.85 4.97 -38.76
N LYS A 180 30.15 5.22 -38.75
CA LYS A 180 30.85 5.94 -39.81
C LYS A 180 31.85 5.01 -40.47
N THR A 181 31.97 5.11 -41.78
CA THR A 181 32.99 4.38 -42.53
C THR A 181 34.23 5.26 -42.58
N VAL A 182 35.35 4.76 -42.06
CA VAL A 182 36.64 5.42 -42.18
C VAL A 182 37.47 4.62 -43.16
N THR A 183 38.06 5.32 -44.13
CA THR A 183 38.94 4.72 -45.14
C THR A 183 40.38 4.99 -44.76
N HIS A 184 41.17 3.91 -44.65
CA HIS A 184 42.60 4.00 -44.43
C HIS A 184 43.34 3.40 -45.62
N THR A 185 44.31 4.14 -46.14
CA THR A 185 45.22 3.66 -47.18
C THR A 185 46.31 2.84 -46.53
N ASN A 186 46.28 1.52 -46.72
CA ASN A 186 47.30 0.63 -46.19
C ASN A 186 48.29 0.22 -47.29
N LYS A 187 49.59 0.23 -46.97
CA LYS A 187 50.65 -0.21 -47.89
C LYS A 187 50.72 -1.73 -47.85
N VAL A 188 50.34 -2.39 -48.95
CA VAL A 188 50.26 -3.86 -49.03
C VAL A 188 51.47 -4.49 -49.71
N ALA A 189 52.28 -3.70 -50.40
CA ALA A 189 53.57 -4.13 -50.93
C ALA A 189 54.55 -2.96 -50.96
N ASP A 190 55.79 -3.20 -50.56
CA ASP A 190 56.88 -2.23 -50.67
C ASP A 190 57.30 -2.03 -52.13
N GLY A 191 57.78 -0.83 -52.43
CA GLY A 191 58.45 -0.56 -53.69
C GLY A 191 59.78 -1.29 -53.72
N LYS A 192 60.14 -1.86 -54.87
CA LYS A 192 61.40 -2.60 -55.02
C LYS A 192 62.03 -2.37 -56.37
N TYR A 193 63.35 -2.45 -56.38
CA TYR A 193 64.14 -2.46 -57.61
C TYR A 193 64.29 -3.90 -58.10
N THR A 194 64.35 -4.08 -59.41
CA THR A 194 64.57 -5.37 -60.04
C THR A 194 65.33 -5.19 -61.34
N TRP A 195 66.23 -6.12 -61.64
CA TRP A 195 67.05 -6.05 -62.84
C TRP A 195 66.57 -7.06 -63.87
N ARG A 196 66.29 -6.58 -65.09
CA ARG A 196 65.82 -7.41 -66.20
C ARG A 196 66.77 -7.34 -67.39
N PRO A 197 66.94 -8.44 -68.14
CA PRO A 197 67.71 -8.42 -69.38
C PRO A 197 67.17 -7.35 -70.32
N MET A 198 68.04 -6.73 -71.11
CA MET A 198 67.67 -5.63 -72.01
C MET A 198 66.59 -6.01 -73.05
N ASN A 199 66.50 -7.30 -73.38
CA ASN A 199 65.54 -7.86 -74.33
C ASN A 199 64.20 -8.29 -73.68
N ASP A 200 64.06 -8.16 -72.36
CA ASP A 200 62.86 -8.54 -71.62
C ASP A 200 61.83 -7.39 -71.65
N GLN A 201 60.62 -7.68 -72.15
CA GLN A 201 59.51 -6.71 -72.29
C GLN A 201 58.41 -6.91 -71.23
N THR A 202 58.63 -7.75 -70.22
CA THR A 202 57.63 -8.07 -69.19
C THR A 202 57.29 -6.88 -68.28
N LEU A 203 58.15 -5.87 -68.19
CA LEU A 203 57.94 -4.65 -67.41
C LEU A 203 57.78 -3.42 -68.32
N PRO A 204 56.90 -2.46 -67.95
CA PRO A 204 56.64 -1.29 -68.77
C PRO A 204 57.87 -0.38 -68.85
N ALA A 205 58.06 0.29 -69.99
CA ALA A 205 59.20 1.20 -70.20
C ALA A 205 59.28 2.33 -69.15
N SER A 206 58.13 2.75 -68.60
CA SER A 206 58.03 3.77 -67.53
C SER A 206 58.63 3.35 -66.19
N SER A 207 58.86 2.05 -65.97
CA SER A 207 59.50 1.56 -64.75
C SER A 207 61.03 1.62 -64.79
N LYS A 208 61.64 1.92 -65.94
CA LYS A 208 63.11 2.00 -66.09
C LYS A 208 63.67 3.21 -65.35
N THR A 209 64.68 3.00 -64.50
CA THR A 209 65.34 4.07 -63.73
C THR A 209 66.43 4.78 -64.54
N GLY A 210 66.89 4.17 -65.63
CA GLY A 210 68.01 4.64 -66.46
C GLY A 210 69.35 3.97 -66.16
N ASN A 211 69.44 3.17 -65.09
CA ASN A 211 70.64 2.40 -64.78
C ASN A 211 70.74 1.14 -65.65
N GLN A 212 71.93 0.91 -66.22
CA GLN A 212 72.23 -0.24 -67.06
C GLN A 212 73.63 -0.77 -66.74
N ILE A 213 73.77 -2.10 -66.71
CA ILE A 213 75.06 -2.78 -66.60
C ILE A 213 75.16 -3.95 -67.59
N CYS A 214 76.35 -4.16 -68.13
CA CYS A 214 76.66 -5.17 -69.13
C CYS A 214 77.95 -5.91 -68.76
N LEU A 215 77.95 -7.22 -68.92
CA LEU A 215 79.14 -8.05 -68.66
C LEU A 215 80.02 -8.11 -69.91
N THR A 216 81.25 -7.60 -69.80
CA THR A 216 82.29 -7.69 -70.84
C THR A 216 83.33 -8.74 -70.46
N GLU A 217 83.93 -9.41 -71.45
CA GLU A 217 85.05 -10.33 -71.21
C GLU A 217 86.32 -9.56 -70.90
N THR A 218 87.04 -9.96 -69.86
CA THR A 218 88.30 -9.32 -69.47
C THR A 218 89.37 -10.37 -69.21
N PRO A 219 90.54 -10.28 -69.85
CA PRO A 219 91.63 -11.23 -69.64
C PRO A 219 92.21 -11.07 -68.23
N ALA A 220 92.43 -12.21 -67.56
CA ALA A 220 92.86 -12.27 -66.17
C ALA A 220 94.33 -11.84 -65.99
N VAL A 221 94.58 -10.95 -65.03
CA VAL A 221 95.91 -10.65 -64.49
C VAL A 221 95.87 -10.92 -62.99
N TYR A 222 96.82 -11.72 -62.49
CA TYR A 222 96.81 -12.26 -61.13
C TYR A 222 97.71 -11.48 -60.16
N GLY A 223 97.25 -11.31 -58.92
CA GLY A 223 98.04 -10.85 -57.76
C GLY A 223 97.34 -11.25 -56.44
N LYS A 224 98.11 -11.62 -55.40
CA LYS A 224 97.60 -12.09 -54.10
C LYS A 224 97.47 -10.94 -53.09
N VAL A 225 96.36 -10.88 -52.34
CA VAL A 225 96.19 -9.96 -51.20
C VAL A 225 95.37 -10.61 -50.07
N SER A 226 95.75 -10.38 -48.82
CA SER A 226 95.14 -10.90 -47.58
C SER A 226 94.30 -9.83 -46.85
N LYS A 227 93.14 -10.20 -46.30
CA LYS A 227 92.23 -9.32 -45.55
C LYS A 227 91.73 -9.96 -44.26
N GLN A 228 91.77 -9.24 -43.14
CA GLN A 228 91.18 -9.62 -41.85
C GLN A 228 89.71 -9.21 -41.75
N VAL A 229 88.90 -10.02 -41.06
CA VAL A 229 87.45 -9.82 -40.86
C VAL A 229 87.12 -9.99 -39.37
N VAL A 230 86.21 -9.14 -38.88
CA VAL A 230 85.75 -9.06 -37.48
C VAL A 230 84.76 -10.19 -37.17
N ALA A 231 84.87 -10.81 -35.98
CA ALA A 231 84.27 -12.12 -35.67
C ALA A 231 82.85 -12.13 -35.08
N LYS A 232 82.24 -11.01 -34.64
CA LYS A 232 80.85 -11.04 -34.10
C LYS A 232 80.23 -9.64 -33.95
N PRO A 233 79.11 -9.31 -34.61
CA PRO A 233 78.39 -8.06 -34.35
C PRO A 233 77.48 -8.17 -33.10
N ALA A 234 77.30 -7.05 -32.40
CA ALA A 234 76.52 -6.95 -31.17
C ALA A 234 75.00 -7.00 -31.42
N ALA A 235 74.27 -7.62 -30.49
CA ALA A 235 72.81 -7.74 -30.52
C ALA A 235 72.18 -6.91 -29.38
N THR A 236 71.07 -6.24 -29.67
CA THR A 236 70.25 -5.48 -28.70
C THR A 236 68.95 -6.22 -28.38
N GLN A 237 68.47 -6.06 -27.14
CA GLN A 237 67.24 -6.64 -26.64
C GLN A 237 66.30 -5.51 -26.18
N THR A 238 65.06 -5.51 -26.67
CA THR A 238 64.07 -4.45 -26.37
C THR A 238 63.13 -4.91 -25.24
N VAL A 239 63.13 -4.19 -24.12
CA VAL A 239 62.22 -4.40 -22.98
C VAL A 239 60.90 -3.66 -23.24
N LYS A 240 59.77 -4.38 -23.22
CA LYS A 240 58.41 -3.80 -23.33
C LYS A 240 57.86 -3.46 -21.95
N THR A 241 57.48 -2.19 -21.75
CA THR A 241 56.80 -1.70 -20.54
C THR A 241 55.28 -1.78 -20.74
N PRO A 242 54.51 -2.47 -19.86
CA PRO A 242 53.05 -2.57 -19.99
C PRO A 242 52.33 -1.31 -19.46
N ALA A 243 51.19 -1.00 -20.08
CA ALA A 243 50.35 0.14 -19.73
C ALA A 243 49.59 -0.10 -18.42
N GLN A 244 49.49 0.96 -17.61
CA GLN A 244 48.69 0.96 -16.38
C GLN A 244 47.27 1.46 -16.66
N TYR A 245 46.27 0.75 -16.14
CA TYR A 245 44.87 1.14 -16.19
C TYR A 245 44.39 1.51 -14.79
N LYS A 246 43.55 2.56 -14.70
CA LYS A 246 42.89 2.97 -13.46
C LYS A 246 41.39 2.72 -13.60
N THR A 247 40.86 1.82 -12.79
CA THR A 247 39.43 1.49 -12.78
C THR A 247 38.65 2.59 -12.05
N VAL A 248 37.65 3.17 -12.72
CA VAL A 248 36.72 4.13 -12.11
C VAL A 248 35.47 3.37 -11.69
N GLN A 249 35.15 3.41 -10.39
CA GLN A 249 33.96 2.77 -9.82
C GLN A 249 32.76 3.69 -9.96
N ILE A 250 31.75 3.27 -10.73
CA ILE A 250 30.49 4.00 -10.89
C ILE A 250 29.44 3.36 -9.97
N LYS A 251 28.85 4.14 -9.07
CA LYS A 251 27.74 3.67 -8.22
C LYS A 251 26.45 3.60 -9.03
N LYS A 252 25.97 2.37 -9.26
CA LYS A 252 24.67 2.07 -9.86
C LYS A 252 23.65 1.86 -8.72
N VAL A 253 22.55 2.62 -8.73
CA VAL A 253 21.44 2.45 -7.77
C VAL A 253 20.68 1.18 -8.16
N ILE A 254 20.61 0.20 -7.26
CA ILE A 254 20.09 -1.16 -7.55
C ILE A 254 18.61 -1.29 -7.17
N GLN A 255 18.09 -0.46 -6.27
CA GLN A 255 16.74 -0.63 -5.73
C GLN A 255 16.11 0.71 -5.35
N GLU A 256 14.87 0.94 -5.80
CA GLU A 256 14.10 2.14 -5.45
C GLU A 256 13.63 2.09 -3.98
N ALA A 257 13.37 3.27 -3.40
CA ALA A 257 13.04 3.43 -2.00
C ALA A 257 11.80 2.60 -1.60
N SER A 258 11.99 1.69 -0.64
CA SER A 258 10.93 0.88 -0.03
C SER A 258 10.36 1.59 1.19
N GLU A 259 9.06 1.83 1.21
CA GLU A 259 8.35 2.32 2.39
C GLU A 259 7.87 1.16 3.28
N ARG A 260 8.28 1.19 4.56
CA ARG A 260 7.75 0.29 5.60
C ARG A 260 6.60 0.98 6.33
N ARG A 261 5.36 0.66 5.98
CA ARG A 261 4.17 1.13 6.70
C ARG A 261 3.94 0.31 7.96
N ILE A 262 4.21 0.91 9.13
CA ILE A 262 3.88 0.31 10.43
C ILE A 262 2.42 0.67 10.73
N ALA A 263 1.53 -0.32 10.67
CA ALA A 263 0.14 -0.14 11.12
C ALA A 263 0.12 -0.02 12.65
N ILE A 264 -0.26 1.15 13.16
CA ILE A 264 -0.46 1.36 14.59
C ILE A 264 -1.81 0.71 14.97
N PRO A 265 -1.84 -0.37 15.77
CA PRO A 265 -3.09 -1.02 16.12
C PRO A 265 -3.92 -0.12 17.05
N ALA A 266 -5.22 -0.01 16.78
CA ALA A 266 -6.13 0.73 17.63
C ALA A 266 -6.18 0.09 19.03
N THR A 267 -5.92 0.89 20.05
CA THR A 267 -5.97 0.46 21.46
C THR A 267 -7.40 0.59 21.96
N TYR A 268 -8.07 -0.54 22.21
CA TYR A 268 -9.42 -0.55 22.76
C TYR A 268 -9.38 -0.65 24.29
N LYS A 269 -10.12 0.23 24.96
CA LYS A 269 -10.35 0.15 26.40
C LYS A 269 -11.71 -0.51 26.62
N THR A 270 -11.73 -1.73 27.12
CA THR A 270 -12.97 -2.44 27.47
C THR A 270 -13.60 -1.74 28.67
N ILE A 271 -14.76 -1.13 28.46
CA ILE A 271 -15.54 -0.49 29.53
C ILE A 271 -16.55 -1.53 30.04
N GLU A 272 -16.42 -1.95 31.30
CA GLU A 272 -17.37 -2.85 31.93
C GLU A 272 -18.70 -2.14 32.16
N LYS A 273 -19.64 -2.33 31.22
CA LYS A 273 -21.01 -1.84 31.34
C LYS A 273 -21.87 -2.92 31.99
N LYS A 274 -22.29 -2.72 33.24
CA LYS A 274 -23.31 -3.57 33.87
C LYS A 274 -24.63 -3.39 33.13
N GLN A 275 -24.95 -4.35 32.26
CA GLN A 275 -26.21 -4.41 31.53
C GLN A 275 -27.27 -5.07 32.41
N LYS A 276 -28.41 -4.40 32.57
CA LYS A 276 -29.58 -4.93 33.28
C LYS A 276 -30.16 -6.09 32.48
N VAL A 277 -29.91 -7.32 32.95
CA VAL A 277 -30.19 -8.57 32.20
C VAL A 277 -31.68 -8.95 32.23
N SER A 278 -32.47 -8.39 33.15
CA SER A 278 -33.92 -8.57 33.18
C SER A 278 -34.63 -7.46 33.95
N GLU A 279 -35.91 -7.24 33.66
CA GLU A 279 -36.79 -6.42 34.49
C GLU A 279 -37.14 -7.20 35.77
N GLY A 280 -37.02 -6.57 36.93
CA GLY A 280 -37.50 -7.17 38.18
C GLY A 280 -39.01 -7.36 38.08
N TYR A 281 -39.48 -8.61 38.13
CA TYR A 281 -40.91 -8.90 38.11
C TYR A 281 -41.49 -8.79 39.52
N ALA A 282 -42.55 -8.00 39.68
CA ALA A 282 -43.33 -7.96 40.91
C ALA A 282 -44.36 -9.10 40.88
N LYS A 283 -44.07 -10.21 41.58
CA LYS A 283 -45.02 -11.32 41.78
C LYS A 283 -45.72 -11.15 43.12
N TRP A 284 -47.04 -11.28 43.16
CA TRP A 284 -47.77 -11.39 44.42
C TRP A 284 -47.35 -12.67 45.14
N ILE A 285 -46.83 -12.54 46.36
CA ILE A 285 -46.35 -13.65 47.19
C ILE A 285 -47.10 -13.62 48.51
N PRO A 286 -47.60 -14.76 49.00
CA PRO A 286 -48.25 -14.82 50.31
C PRO A 286 -47.24 -14.54 51.42
N ILE A 287 -47.57 -13.60 52.30
CA ILE A 287 -46.79 -13.23 53.48
C ILE A 287 -47.54 -13.59 54.76
N VAL A 288 -46.79 -13.86 55.83
CA VAL A 288 -47.37 -14.15 57.14
C VAL A 288 -48.07 -12.89 57.65
N CYS A 289 -49.37 -13.02 57.95
CA CYS A 289 -50.19 -11.93 58.48
C CYS A 289 -49.71 -11.50 59.87
N LYS A 290 -49.89 -10.22 60.20
CA LYS A 290 -49.50 -9.64 61.50
C LYS A 290 -50.09 -10.40 62.71
N GLN A 291 -51.30 -10.96 62.56
CA GLN A 291 -51.98 -11.74 63.60
C GLN A 291 -51.24 -13.05 63.93
N ASN A 292 -50.50 -13.63 62.98
CA ASN A 292 -49.72 -14.85 63.17
C ASN A 292 -48.26 -14.57 63.58
N MET A 293 -47.85 -13.29 63.60
CA MET A 293 -46.54 -12.85 64.09
C MET A 293 -46.56 -12.62 65.60
N THR A 294 -46.92 -13.66 66.34
CA THR A 294 -46.86 -13.66 67.81
C THR A 294 -45.41 -13.75 68.28
N GLN A 295 -45.15 -13.37 69.53
CA GLN A 295 -43.80 -13.46 70.13
C GLN A 295 -43.23 -14.88 70.06
N THR A 296 -44.07 -15.89 70.23
CA THR A 296 -43.70 -17.31 70.12
C THR A 296 -43.32 -17.69 68.68
N THR A 297 -44.11 -17.30 67.68
CA THR A 297 -43.80 -17.56 66.27
C THR A 297 -42.52 -16.84 65.83
N ILE A 298 -42.34 -15.58 66.26
CA ILE A 298 -41.13 -14.82 65.94
C ILE A 298 -39.90 -15.43 66.60
N GLY A 299 -40.03 -15.92 67.84
CA GLY A 299 -38.94 -16.63 68.53
C GLY A 299 -38.48 -17.86 67.75
N ARG A 300 -39.42 -18.69 67.28
CA ARG A 300 -39.11 -19.85 66.42
C ARG A 300 -38.45 -19.47 65.09
N VAL A 301 -38.87 -18.35 64.49
CA VAL A 301 -38.23 -17.82 63.27
C VAL A 301 -36.81 -17.34 63.55
N GLN A 302 -36.58 -16.64 64.66
CA GLN A 302 -35.25 -16.17 65.06
C GLN A 302 -34.31 -17.34 65.37
N GLU A 303 -34.82 -18.39 66.02
CA GLU A 303 -34.09 -19.64 66.28
C GLU A 303 -33.72 -20.34 64.97
N ALA A 304 -34.68 -20.59 64.08
CA ALA A 304 -34.42 -21.23 62.79
C ALA A 304 -33.46 -20.42 61.90
N LEU A 305 -33.55 -19.08 61.93
CA LEU A 305 -32.60 -18.21 61.22
C LEU A 305 -31.21 -18.21 61.86
N LYS A 306 -31.11 -18.41 63.17
CA LYS A 306 -29.83 -18.51 63.89
C LYS A 306 -29.17 -19.85 63.58
N ASP A 307 -29.92 -20.94 63.58
CA ASP A 307 -29.45 -22.27 63.20
C ASP A 307 -29.02 -22.32 61.73
N ALA A 308 -29.72 -21.58 60.85
CA ALA A 308 -29.32 -21.41 59.46
C ALA A 308 -28.08 -20.49 59.28
N GLY A 309 -27.59 -19.84 60.35
CA GLY A 309 -26.41 -18.98 60.33
C GLY A 309 -26.65 -17.55 59.85
N TYR A 310 -27.91 -17.09 59.76
CA TYR A 310 -28.27 -15.76 59.27
C TYR A 310 -28.68 -14.77 60.36
N TYR A 311 -28.93 -15.23 61.59
CA TYR A 311 -29.33 -14.39 62.72
C TYR A 311 -28.36 -14.48 63.89
N ASN A 312 -27.74 -13.35 64.26
CA ASN A 312 -26.77 -13.25 65.35
C ASN A 312 -27.33 -12.49 66.57
N GLY A 313 -28.64 -12.20 66.59
CA GLY A 313 -29.30 -11.47 67.68
C GLY A 313 -29.83 -12.38 68.80
N PRO A 314 -30.38 -11.79 69.88
CA PRO A 314 -31.08 -12.53 70.91
C PRO A 314 -32.41 -13.10 70.38
N ILE A 315 -32.80 -14.29 70.83
CA ILE A 315 -34.11 -14.88 70.49
C ILE A 315 -35.14 -14.27 71.46
N ASP A 316 -35.57 -13.05 71.17
CA ASP A 316 -36.44 -12.22 72.03
C ASP A 316 -37.91 -12.24 71.59
N GLY A 317 -38.21 -12.84 70.43
CA GLY A 317 -39.55 -12.86 69.84
C GLY A 317 -40.00 -11.50 69.28
N ILE A 318 -39.07 -10.56 69.07
CA ILE A 318 -39.34 -9.21 68.56
C ILE A 318 -38.98 -9.15 67.07
N TRP A 319 -39.95 -8.78 66.22
CA TRP A 319 -39.71 -8.61 64.78
C TRP A 319 -39.01 -7.28 64.43
N GLY A 320 -37.79 -7.13 64.94
CA GLY A 320 -36.95 -5.94 64.85
C GLY A 320 -36.10 -5.86 63.58
N ALA A 321 -35.21 -4.86 63.54
CA ALA A 321 -34.32 -4.62 62.41
C ALA A 321 -33.40 -5.82 62.12
N SER A 322 -32.86 -6.46 63.16
CA SER A 322 -31.97 -7.62 63.05
C SER A 322 -32.68 -8.84 62.46
N SER A 323 -33.91 -9.14 62.90
CA SER A 323 -34.69 -10.28 62.36
C SER A 323 -35.09 -10.05 60.91
N LYS A 324 -35.46 -8.81 60.56
CA LYS A 324 -35.74 -8.41 59.18
C LYS A 324 -34.49 -8.51 58.28
N ALA A 325 -33.33 -8.10 58.78
CA ALA A 325 -32.07 -8.18 58.04
C ALA A 325 -31.64 -9.63 57.80
N ALA A 326 -31.70 -10.46 58.84
CA ALA A 326 -31.42 -11.89 58.77
C ALA A 326 -32.35 -12.61 57.78
N THR A 327 -33.64 -12.32 57.84
CA THR A 327 -34.63 -12.89 56.91
C THR A 327 -34.34 -12.52 55.46
N ARG A 328 -34.01 -11.24 55.19
CA ARG A 328 -33.63 -10.80 53.84
C ARG A 328 -32.34 -11.47 53.35
N ALA A 329 -31.36 -11.63 54.24
CA ALA A 329 -30.10 -12.29 53.91
C ALA A 329 -30.32 -13.78 53.59
N TYR A 330 -31.12 -14.46 54.41
CA TYR A 330 -31.54 -15.85 54.19
C TYR A 330 -32.29 -16.00 52.86
N GLN A 331 -33.27 -15.14 52.60
CA GLN A 331 -34.05 -15.15 51.35
C GLN A 331 -33.16 -14.96 50.12
N LYS A 332 -32.25 -13.98 50.16
CA LYS A 332 -31.32 -13.72 49.07
C LYS A 332 -30.39 -14.90 48.82
N ALA A 333 -29.89 -15.54 49.87
CA ALA A 333 -29.00 -16.69 49.75
C ALA A 333 -29.70 -17.96 49.25
N LYS A 334 -30.98 -18.15 49.61
CA LYS A 334 -31.80 -19.30 49.19
C LYS A 334 -32.57 -19.07 47.87
N GLY A 335 -32.39 -17.92 47.21
CA GLY A 335 -33.12 -17.60 45.98
C GLY A 335 -34.62 -17.39 46.20
N LEU A 336 -35.04 -17.11 47.43
CA LEU A 336 -36.43 -16.86 47.79
C LEU A 336 -36.79 -15.38 47.56
N PRO A 337 -38.08 -15.05 47.39
CA PRO A 337 -38.50 -13.67 47.25
C PRO A 337 -38.20 -12.83 48.51
N VAL A 338 -37.51 -11.70 48.32
CA VAL A 338 -37.11 -10.79 49.41
C VAL A 338 -38.27 -9.85 49.77
N ALA A 339 -39.31 -10.40 50.41
CA ALA A 339 -40.60 -9.72 50.61
C ALA A 339 -41.16 -9.88 52.04
N GLY A 340 -40.37 -9.54 53.06
CA GLY A 340 -40.78 -9.72 54.47
C GLY A 340 -40.81 -11.20 54.86
N LEU A 341 -41.57 -11.60 55.89
CA LEU A 341 -41.69 -13.02 56.24
C LEU A 341 -42.72 -13.70 55.32
N SER A 342 -42.26 -14.29 54.22
CA SER A 342 -43.13 -15.00 53.27
C SER A 342 -43.44 -16.42 53.73
N VAL A 343 -44.56 -16.98 53.27
CA VAL A 343 -44.93 -18.38 53.57
C VAL A 343 -43.84 -19.34 53.08
N ALA A 344 -43.30 -19.12 51.87
CA ALA A 344 -42.18 -19.89 51.33
C ALA A 344 -40.91 -19.80 52.21
N THR A 345 -40.70 -18.67 52.91
CA THR A 345 -39.58 -18.55 53.85
C THR A 345 -39.83 -19.37 55.11
N MET A 346 -41.07 -19.42 55.58
CA MET A 346 -41.43 -20.23 56.74
C MET A 346 -41.35 -21.74 56.44
N GLU A 347 -41.79 -22.17 55.26
CA GLU A 347 -41.64 -23.56 54.77
C GLU A 347 -40.15 -23.94 54.66
N SER A 348 -39.34 -23.05 54.07
CA SER A 348 -37.89 -23.27 53.93
C SER A 348 -37.15 -23.33 55.27
N LEU A 349 -37.72 -22.73 56.33
CA LEU A 349 -37.22 -22.79 57.70
C LEU A 349 -37.83 -23.94 58.52
N GLY A 350 -38.73 -24.75 57.94
CA GLY A 350 -39.37 -25.88 58.61
C GLY A 350 -40.39 -25.49 59.69
N LEU A 351 -41.00 -24.31 59.57
CA LEU A 351 -41.90 -23.73 60.57
C LEU A 351 -43.38 -23.81 60.17
N TYR A 352 -43.68 -24.36 59.00
CA TYR A 352 -45.01 -24.61 58.44
C TYR A 352 -45.15 -26.04 57.97
#